data_AF-A0A927GJA3-F1
#
_entry.id   AF-A0A927GJA3-F1
#
_cell.length_a   1.000
_cell.length_b   1.000
_cell.length_c   1.000
_cell.angle_alpha   90.00
_cell.angle_beta   90.00
_cell.angle_gamma   90.00
#
_symmetry.space_group_name_H-M   'P 1'
#
loop_
_entity.id
_entity.type
_entity.pdbx_description
1 polymer ?
#
loop_
_entity_poly.entity_id
_entity_poly.type
_entity_poly.pdbx_seq_one_letter_code
_entity_poly.pdbx_strand_id
1 'polypeptide(L)'
;MSKLIADELVNSIQIQPRDVEGSLRLLDIKGSEEVLVITSTLGFFSLSEMLYVASGVHDREGIGIDNTGFRYPTDELDPGQEPLEGVEIYNPLGEVQVPILAFEHLMARYLRALITEAKKRNDSVIQQSWWCEFVMTTQQIEERLRQGE
;
A
#
# COMPACT_ATOMS: atom_id res chain seq x y z
N MET A 1 20.87 -6.50 2.37
CA MET A 1 19.95 -6.70 3.51
C MET A 1 19.14 -5.45 3.67
N SER A 2 17.86 -5.54 3.31
CA SER A 2 16.84 -4.53 3.57
C SER A 2 16.68 -4.27 5.06
N LYS A 3 16.50 -3.01 5.46
CA LYS A 3 16.27 -2.63 6.86
C LYS A 3 14.85 -3.03 7.30
N LEU A 4 14.71 -3.70 8.45
CA LEU A 4 13.42 -3.93 9.09
C LEU A 4 12.94 -2.65 9.80
N ILE A 5 11.72 -2.21 9.48
CA ILE A 5 11.06 -1.05 10.08
C ILE A 5 10.05 -1.54 11.12
N ALA A 6 10.13 -0.98 12.33
CA ALA A 6 9.25 -1.34 13.43
C ALA A 6 7.80 -0.93 13.17
N ASP A 7 6.86 -1.70 13.71
CA ASP A 7 5.41 -1.49 13.56
C ASP A 7 4.98 -0.07 13.98
N GLU A 8 5.54 0.47 15.06
CA GLU A 8 5.20 1.82 15.54
C GLU A 8 5.53 2.90 14.51
N LEU A 9 6.63 2.74 13.76
CA LEU A 9 7.01 3.67 12.70
C LEU A 9 6.08 3.56 11.50
N VAL A 10 5.69 2.35 11.11
CA VAL A 10 4.71 2.12 10.04
C VAL A 10 3.37 2.75 10.40
N ASN A 11 2.92 2.55 11.64
CA ASN A 11 1.66 3.10 12.15
C ASN A 11 1.68 4.63 12.28
N SER A 12 2.87 5.23 12.45
CA SER A 12 3.04 6.69 12.51
C SER A 12 2.83 7.40 11.16
N ILE A 13 2.82 6.67 10.04
CA ILE A 13 2.61 7.22 8.71
C ILE A 13 1.25 7.91 8.65
N GLN A 14 1.27 9.17 8.21
CA GLN A 14 0.10 10.01 8.06
C GLN A 14 -0.41 9.93 6.63
N ILE A 15 -1.70 9.68 6.50
CA ILE A 15 -2.43 9.66 5.22
C ILE A 15 -3.50 10.73 5.32
N GLN A 16 -3.37 11.79 4.53
CA GLN A 16 -4.25 12.95 4.60
C GLN A 16 -4.78 13.34 3.21
N PRO A 17 -5.98 13.91 3.11
CA PRO A 17 -6.47 14.50 1.88
C PRO A 17 -5.47 15.52 1.31
N ARG A 18 -5.25 15.48 0.00
CA ARG A 18 -4.45 16.49 -0.68
C ARG A 18 -5.31 17.68 -1.08
N ASP A 19 -5.17 18.80 -0.39
CA ASP A 19 -6.00 19.99 -0.62
C ASP A 19 -5.36 20.92 -1.66
N VAL A 20 -5.18 20.39 -2.87
CA VAL A 20 -4.62 21.12 -4.03
C VAL A 20 -5.58 20.98 -5.20
N GLU A 21 -6.17 22.10 -5.59
CA GLU A 21 -7.08 22.18 -6.75
C GLU A 21 -6.36 21.70 -8.02
N GLY A 22 -7.03 20.83 -8.80
CA GLY A 22 -6.47 20.26 -10.04
C GLY A 22 -5.42 19.16 -9.85
N SER A 23 -5.10 18.76 -8.61
CA SER A 23 -4.20 17.64 -8.37
C SER A 23 -4.81 16.30 -8.82
N LEU A 24 -4.06 15.53 -9.60
CA LEU A 24 -4.39 14.14 -9.95
C LEU A 24 -4.23 13.17 -8.77
N ARG A 25 -3.55 13.60 -7.70
CA ARG A 25 -3.35 12.78 -6.48
C ARG A 25 -4.41 13.09 -5.43
N LEU A 26 -5.01 12.00 -4.93
CA LEU A 26 -5.95 11.89 -3.80
C LEU A 26 -5.43 12.47 -2.48
N LEU A 27 -4.24 12.01 -2.15
CA LEU A 27 -3.72 11.97 -0.79
C LEU A 27 -2.29 12.48 -0.76
N ASP A 28 -1.92 13.08 0.37
CA ASP A 28 -0.53 13.23 0.76
C ASP A 28 -0.20 12.18 1.82
N ILE A 29 0.99 11.61 1.69
CA ILE A 29 1.51 10.57 2.57
C ILE A 29 2.77 11.13 3.20
N LYS A 30 2.78 11.21 4.53
CA LYS A 30 3.87 11.85 5.28
C LYS A 30 4.37 10.92 6.37
N GLY A 31 5.66 10.98 6.63
CA GLY A 31 6.33 10.20 7.66
C GLY A 31 7.74 10.76 7.90
N SER A 32 8.46 10.13 8.83
CA SER A 32 9.88 10.44 9.06
C SER A 32 10.76 9.91 7.91
N GLU A 33 12.05 10.26 7.94
CA GLU A 33 13.01 9.81 6.93
C GLU A 33 13.16 8.28 6.90
N GLU A 34 13.00 7.62 8.05
CA GLU A 34 13.11 6.17 8.19
C GLU A 34 12.03 5.40 7.42
N VAL A 35 10.90 6.04 7.08
CA VAL A 35 9.80 5.45 6.30
C VAL A 35 9.70 6.06 4.90
N LEU A 36 10.75 6.73 4.42
CA LEU A 36 10.76 7.39 3.12
C LEU A 36 10.46 6.44 1.95
N VAL A 37 11.01 5.22 1.98
CA VAL A 37 10.73 4.19 0.95
C VAL A 37 9.24 3.84 0.94
N ILE A 38 8.62 3.70 2.12
CA ILE A 38 7.19 3.37 2.26
C ILE A 38 6.33 4.52 1.71
N THR A 39 6.56 5.73 2.19
CA THR A 39 5.74 6.91 1.83
C THR A 39 5.89 7.27 0.36
N SER A 40 7.10 7.15 -0.20
CA SER A 40 7.36 7.38 -1.63
C SER A 40 6.71 6.31 -2.52
N THR A 41 6.73 5.04 -2.09
CA THR A 41 6.07 3.93 -2.82
C THR A 41 4.55 4.13 -2.88
N LEU A 42 3.91 4.41 -1.74
CA LEU A 42 2.46 4.66 -1.72
C LEU A 42 2.07 5.93 -2.49
N GLY A 43 2.97 6.91 -2.55
CA GLY A 43 2.79 8.13 -3.34
C GLY A 43 3.06 7.94 -4.84
N PHE A 44 3.67 6.84 -5.25
CA PHE A 44 4.01 6.56 -6.65
C PHE A 44 2.79 6.05 -7.43
N PHE A 45 2.04 5.10 -6.86
CA PHE A 45 0.95 4.47 -7.56
C PHE A 45 -0.15 5.45 -7.96
N SER A 46 -0.63 5.29 -9.18
CA SER A 46 -1.78 5.99 -9.73
C SER A 46 -3.09 5.36 -9.28
N LEU A 47 -4.18 6.13 -9.32
CA LEU A 47 -5.52 5.62 -8.99
C LEU A 47 -5.94 4.43 -9.87
N SER A 48 -5.54 4.40 -11.14
CA SER A 48 -5.84 3.30 -12.07
C SER A 48 -5.18 1.97 -11.69
N GLU A 49 -4.12 1.99 -10.89
CA GLU A 49 -3.40 0.79 -10.45
C GLU A 49 -3.95 0.25 -9.12
N MET A 50 -4.89 0.95 -8.48
CA MET A 50 -5.32 0.65 -7.11
C MET A 50 -6.05 -0.67 -6.96
N LEU A 51 -6.76 -1.14 -7.99
CA LEU A 51 -7.33 -2.49 -7.94
C LEU A 51 -6.20 -3.53 -7.89
N TYR A 52 -5.20 -3.43 -8.76
CA TYR A 52 -4.07 -4.37 -8.80
C TYR A 52 -3.29 -4.39 -7.47
N VAL A 53 -3.05 -3.20 -6.89
CA VAL A 53 -2.43 -3.06 -5.57
C VAL A 53 -3.31 -3.68 -4.48
N ALA A 54 -4.61 -3.40 -4.46
CA ALA A 54 -5.53 -3.95 -3.46
C ALA A 54 -5.64 -5.47 -3.54
N SER A 55 -5.67 -6.04 -4.75
CA SER A 55 -5.67 -7.49 -4.96
C SER A 55 -4.40 -8.13 -4.40
N GLY A 56 -3.22 -7.57 -4.66
CA GLY A 56 -1.98 -8.10 -4.08
C GLY A 56 -1.98 -8.10 -2.55
N VAL A 57 -2.53 -7.07 -1.91
CA VAL A 57 -2.70 -7.04 -0.45
C VAL A 57 -3.75 -8.06 0.02
N HIS A 58 -4.82 -8.24 -0.75
CA HIS A 58 -5.87 -9.21 -0.43
C HIS A 58 -5.35 -10.64 -0.48
N ASP A 59 -4.65 -11.00 -1.56
CA ASP A 59 -4.15 -12.34 -1.82
C ASP A 59 -2.79 -12.61 -1.16
N ARG A 60 -2.19 -11.60 -0.52
CA ARG A 60 -0.84 -11.61 0.05
C ARG A 60 0.22 -11.97 -1.00
N GLU A 61 0.06 -11.41 -2.20
CA GLU A 61 0.95 -11.57 -3.33
C GLU A 61 1.76 -10.30 -3.60
N GLY A 62 2.97 -10.47 -4.14
CA GLY A 62 3.83 -9.34 -4.50
C GLY A 62 3.33 -8.58 -5.72
N ILE A 63 3.42 -7.25 -5.67
CA ILE A 63 3.00 -6.34 -6.74
C ILE A 63 4.15 -5.39 -7.06
N GLY A 64 4.43 -5.15 -8.34
CA GLY A 64 5.48 -4.24 -8.78
C GLY A 64 5.19 -3.58 -10.13
N ILE A 65 5.46 -2.28 -10.22
CA ILE A 65 5.38 -1.46 -11.44
C ILE A 65 6.61 -0.55 -11.47
N ASP A 66 7.35 -0.53 -12.57
CA ASP A 66 8.54 0.33 -12.77
C ASP A 66 9.53 0.32 -11.60
N ASN A 67 9.90 -0.88 -11.12
CA ASN A 67 10.78 -1.11 -9.97
C ASN A 67 10.25 -0.52 -8.64
N THR A 68 8.95 -0.28 -8.52
CA THR A 68 8.28 0.20 -7.30
C THR A 68 7.18 -0.77 -6.91
N GLY A 69 7.18 -1.24 -5.67
CA GLY A 69 6.28 -2.32 -5.29
C GLY A 69 6.44 -2.84 -3.87
N PHE A 70 5.82 -3.99 -3.64
CA PHE A 70 5.98 -4.78 -2.43
C PHE A 70 6.00 -6.29 -2.74
N ARG A 71 6.57 -7.08 -1.84
CA ARG A 71 6.64 -8.55 -1.93
C ARG A 71 6.39 -9.17 -0.56
N TYR A 72 5.51 -10.16 -0.50
CA TYR A 72 5.31 -10.96 0.70
C TYR A 72 6.38 -12.06 0.80
N PRO A 73 6.68 -12.57 2.01
CA PRO A 73 7.50 -13.76 2.17
C PRO A 73 6.92 -14.95 1.41
N THR A 74 7.79 -15.76 0.79
CA THR A 74 7.43 -17.00 0.10
C THR A 74 8.38 -18.12 0.52
N ASP A 75 7.88 -19.36 0.51
CA ASP A 75 8.68 -20.57 0.74
C ASP A 75 9.54 -20.93 -0.50
N GLU A 76 9.20 -20.38 -1.67
CA GLU A 76 9.93 -20.58 -2.93
C GLU A 76 11.01 -19.50 -3.11
N LEU A 77 12.24 -19.82 -2.73
CA LEU A 77 13.40 -18.93 -2.85
C LEU A 77 14.32 -19.35 -3.99
N ASP A 78 14.79 -18.39 -4.78
CA ASP A 78 15.87 -18.65 -5.75
C ASP A 78 17.19 -18.96 -5.01
N PRO A 79 18.11 -19.72 -5.64
CA PRO A 79 19.42 -19.99 -5.05
C PRO A 79 20.17 -18.71 -4.65
N GLY A 80 20.42 -18.56 -3.35
CA GLY A 80 21.13 -17.40 -2.79
C GLY A 80 20.22 -16.28 -2.27
N GLN A 81 18.89 -16.45 -2.32
CA GLN A 81 17.96 -15.57 -1.62
C GLN A 81 17.77 -16.00 -0.16
N GLU A 82 17.61 -15.01 0.72
CA GLU A 82 17.24 -15.21 2.11
C GLU A 82 15.72 -15.02 2.26
N PRO A 83 15.06 -15.78 3.15
CA PRO A 83 13.65 -15.58 3.44
C PRO A 83 13.41 -14.16 3.97
N LEU A 84 12.29 -13.57 3.57
CA LEU A 84 11.86 -12.29 4.11
C LEU A 84 11.30 -12.46 5.53
N GLU A 85 11.65 -11.55 6.44
CA GLU A 85 11.12 -11.48 7.80
C GLU A 85 9.73 -10.80 7.85
N GLY A 86 9.32 -10.16 6.75
CA GLY A 86 8.04 -9.48 6.59
C GLY A 86 7.78 -9.08 5.15
N VAL A 87 6.87 -8.13 4.93
CA VAL A 87 6.64 -7.58 3.58
C VAL A 87 7.79 -6.66 3.22
N GLU A 88 8.46 -6.95 2.11
CA GLU A 88 9.44 -6.04 1.52
C GLU A 88 8.71 -4.97 0.72
N ILE A 89 9.07 -3.71 0.91
CA ILE A 89 8.62 -2.57 0.11
C ILE A 89 9.85 -1.98 -0.56
N TYR A 90 9.80 -1.79 -1.87
CA TYR A 90 10.93 -1.37 -2.67
C TYR A 90 10.56 -0.30 -3.68
N ASN A 91 11.49 0.61 -3.95
CA ASN A 91 11.44 1.60 -5.02
C ASN A 91 12.87 2.05 -5.40
N PRO A 92 13.05 2.99 -6.36
CA PRO A 92 14.39 3.46 -6.73
C PRO A 92 15.22 4.11 -5.61
N LEU A 93 14.62 4.46 -4.46
CA LEU A 93 15.33 4.99 -3.29
C LEU A 93 15.89 3.87 -2.39
N GLY A 94 15.41 2.63 -2.54
CA GLY A 94 15.87 1.47 -1.79
C GLY A 94 14.76 0.49 -1.43
N GLU A 95 15.07 -0.40 -0.50
CA GLU A 95 14.21 -1.48 -0.02
C GLU A 95 14.16 -1.50 1.52
N VAL A 96 12.99 -1.77 2.07
CA VAL A 96 12.76 -1.95 3.51
C VAL A 96 11.83 -3.13 3.73
N GLN A 97 11.94 -3.79 4.89
CA GLN A 97 10.97 -4.79 5.32
C GLN A 97 10.09 -4.22 6.43
N VAL A 98 8.84 -4.63 6.47
CA VAL A 98 7.87 -4.28 7.51
C VAL A 98 7.13 -5.53 7.99
N PRO A 99 6.69 -5.60 9.26
CA PRO A 99 5.83 -6.67 9.72
C PRO A 99 4.56 -6.77 8.86
N ILE A 100 4.11 -8.00 8.57
CA ILE A 100 2.96 -8.25 7.68
C ILE A 100 1.71 -7.49 8.15
N LEU A 101 1.36 -7.62 9.43
CA LEU A 101 0.17 -6.95 9.96
C LEU A 101 0.28 -5.42 9.92
N ALA A 102 1.47 -4.87 10.18
CA ALA A 102 1.73 -3.43 10.09
C ALA A 102 1.49 -2.91 8.65
N PHE A 103 1.98 -3.66 7.66
CA PHE A 103 1.74 -3.37 6.25
C PHE A 103 0.26 -3.42 5.89
N GLU A 104 -0.44 -4.49 6.26
CA GLU A 104 -1.85 -4.66 5.93
C GLU A 104 -2.72 -3.58 6.59
N HIS A 105 -2.45 -3.19 7.84
CA HIS A 105 -3.11 -2.06 8.50
C HIS A 105 -2.84 -0.73 7.80
N LEU A 106 -1.60 -0.48 7.36
CA LEU A 106 -1.26 0.71 6.58
C LEU A 106 -2.02 0.75 5.26
N MET A 107 -2.02 -0.37 4.52
CA MET A 107 -2.70 -0.49 3.24
C MET A 107 -4.21 -0.31 3.40
N ALA A 108 -4.84 -0.94 4.39
CA ALA A 108 -6.25 -0.75 4.68
C ALA A 108 -6.59 0.73 4.93
N ARG A 109 -5.81 1.44 5.77
CA ARG A 109 -5.97 2.88 6.01
C ARG A 109 -5.82 3.70 4.72
N TYR A 110 -4.82 3.37 3.89
CA TYR A 110 -4.53 4.07 2.65
C TYR A 110 -5.64 3.89 1.61
N LEU A 111 -6.05 2.65 1.35
CA LEU A 111 -7.11 2.32 0.39
C LEU A 111 -8.46 2.92 0.82
N ARG A 112 -8.79 2.85 2.11
CA ARG A 112 -9.99 3.50 2.67
C ARG A 112 -9.98 5.01 2.49
N ALA A 113 -8.84 5.66 2.68
CA ALA A 113 -8.69 7.10 2.47
C ALA A 113 -8.88 7.46 0.99
N LEU A 114 -8.35 6.67 0.05
CA LEU A 114 -8.56 6.86 -1.38
C LEU A 114 -10.04 6.76 -1.75
N ILE A 115 -10.74 5.73 -1.28
CA ILE A 115 -12.18 5.55 -1.50
C ILE A 115 -12.96 6.77 -1.00
N THR A 116 -12.61 7.25 0.20
CA THR A 116 -13.29 8.39 0.84
C THR A 116 -13.10 9.66 0.03
N GLU A 117 -11.86 9.98 -0.37
CA GLU A 117 -11.56 11.20 -1.11
C GLU A 117 -12.06 11.18 -2.55
N ALA A 118 -11.97 10.04 -3.25
CA ALA A 118 -12.51 9.90 -4.60
C ALA A 118 -14.03 10.13 -4.62
N LYS A 119 -14.76 9.58 -3.63
CA LYS A 119 -16.20 9.84 -3.48
C LYS A 119 -16.50 11.30 -3.16
N LYS A 120 -15.75 11.90 -2.22
CA LYS A 120 -15.94 13.29 -1.80
C LYS A 120 -15.76 14.27 -2.95
N ARG A 121 -14.79 14.01 -3.84
CA ARG A 121 -14.49 14.86 -5.00
C ARG A 121 -15.31 14.51 -6.24
N ASN A 122 -16.16 13.48 -6.17
CA ASN A 122 -16.85 12.91 -7.32
C ASN A 122 -15.87 12.63 -8.47
N ASP A 123 -14.73 12.02 -8.13
CA ASP A 123 -13.66 11.75 -9.09
C ASP A 123 -14.16 10.79 -10.18
N SER A 124 -13.77 11.02 -11.43
CA SER A 124 -14.15 10.18 -12.57
C SER A 124 -13.83 8.70 -12.40
N VAL A 125 -12.87 8.37 -11.53
CA VAL A 125 -12.49 7.00 -11.21
C VAL A 125 -13.65 6.19 -10.62
N ILE A 126 -14.60 6.83 -9.94
CA ILE A 126 -15.74 6.12 -9.31
C ILE A 126 -16.73 5.56 -10.33
N GLN A 127 -16.64 6.01 -11.60
CA GLN A 127 -17.46 5.53 -12.72
C GLN A 127 -16.77 4.42 -13.51
N GLN A 128 -15.53 4.06 -13.16
CA GLN A 128 -14.78 3.02 -13.86
C GLN A 128 -15.33 1.63 -13.50
N SER A 129 -15.29 0.69 -14.46
CA SER A 129 -15.85 -0.66 -14.28
C SER A 129 -15.20 -1.45 -13.14
N TRP A 130 -13.93 -1.18 -12.84
CA TRP A 130 -13.17 -1.83 -11.78
C TRP A 130 -13.43 -1.25 -10.38
N TRP A 131 -14.11 -0.10 -10.27
CA TRP A 131 -14.26 0.63 -9.02
C TRP A 131 -14.99 -0.18 -7.93
N CYS A 132 -16.07 -0.86 -8.30
CA CYS A 132 -16.85 -1.66 -7.37
C CYS A 132 -16.01 -2.79 -6.77
N GLU A 133 -15.22 -3.46 -7.61
CA GLU A 133 -14.32 -4.53 -7.18
C GLU A 133 -13.26 -3.98 -6.22
N PHE A 134 -12.61 -2.87 -6.55
CA PHE A 134 -11.65 -2.21 -5.69
C PHE A 134 -12.22 -1.89 -4.28
N VAL A 135 -13.44 -1.37 -4.22
CA VAL A 135 -14.13 -1.09 -2.95
C VAL A 135 -14.40 -2.37 -2.17
N MET A 136 -14.85 -3.44 -2.83
CA MET A 136 -15.11 -4.73 -2.21
C MET A 136 -13.83 -5.38 -1.67
N THR A 137 -12.76 -5.42 -2.46
CA THR A 137 -11.45 -5.93 -2.04
C THR A 137 -10.92 -5.19 -0.81
N THR A 138 -11.04 -3.85 -0.80
CA THR A 138 -10.66 -3.04 0.36
C THR A 138 -11.47 -3.40 1.61
N GLN A 139 -12.78 -3.63 1.46
CA GLN A 139 -13.64 -4.06 2.58
C GLN A 139 -13.27 -5.46 3.09
N GLN A 140 -12.91 -6.39 2.21
CA GLN A 140 -12.48 -7.74 2.59
C GLN A 140 -11.17 -7.72 3.37
N ILE A 141 -10.19 -6.88 2.97
CA ILE A 141 -8.94 -6.68 3.73
C ILE A 141 -9.26 -6.16 5.14
N GLU A 142 -10.12 -5.13 5.25
CA GLU A 142 -10.48 -4.58 6.55
C GLU A 142 -11.26 -5.56 7.44
N GLU A 143 -12.09 -6.42 6.85
CA GLU A 143 -12.81 -7.45 7.59
C GLU A 143 -11.86 -8.50 8.15
N ARG A 144 -10.93 -8.99 7.31
CA ARG A 144 -9.87 -9.93 7.72
C ARG A 144 -9.08 -9.40 8.92
N LEU A 145 -8.63 -8.14 8.83
CA LEU A 145 -7.87 -7.49 9.90
C LEU A 145 -8.67 -7.32 11.21
N ARG A 146 -9.99 -7.16 11.13
CA ARG A 146 -10.85 -7.08 12.33
C ARG A 146 -11.02 -8.43 13.02
N GLN A 147 -10.93 -9.51 12.25
CA GLN A 147 -11.05 -10.88 12.73
C GLN A 147 -9.73 -11.43 13.29
N GLY A 148 -8.61 -10.73 13.05
CA GLY A 148 -7.28 -11.09 13.56
C GLY A 148 -6.57 -12.16 12.72
N GLU A 149 -6.93 -12.27 11.44
CA GLU A 149 -6.31 -13.14 10.42
C GLU A 149 -5.20 -12.42 9.64
#